data_AF-E4X8C2-F1
#
_entry.id   AF-E4X8C2-F1
#
_cell.length_a   1.000
_cell.length_b   1.000
_cell.length_c   1.000
_cell.angle_alpha   90.00
_cell.angle_beta   90.00
_cell.angle_gamma   90.00
#
_symmetry.space_group_name_H-M   'P 1'
#
loop_
_entity.id
_entity.type
_entity.pdbx_description
1 polymer ?
#
loop_
_entity_poly.entity_id
_entity_poly.type
_entity_poly.pdbx_seq_one_letter_code
_entity_poly.pdbx_strand_id
1 'polypeptide(L)'
;MNFLFFILLLCDGELICNYGENCDRLCESAVCDYFWNVEYRYSNSWMTNDFQFGDPFFRSFPIFWNETSSRIEIPELAGGYAKDVSIDDIKGEDGSIKRAEDSLDEILFIDGFANRRVITVNGEFPGPKIKIKKGSTMRITVRNNLQVEGITLHWHGLHMLDNFWNDGAAFVSQCPINGGTEFTYVVRADNSGTHWWHAHSGTARLDGLFGPLVVLEPEEINNKVTSIPLTMGDWSQSDSISYAANEPFRVKMNMYPGNGPITCALRHRSFFSGLIVTGFCLDSFVVNGRGQFRFQEDTSKALFSIGERYLIPKQADSFKLRMINTGFEMLSAVTRLDGKKFNVTATDGRDLEPMAGHVLVLGVGETYDINVPFSKDQQTLFLRFWLPVDHIGKTADNTPAQAVLGY
;
A
#
# COMPACT_ATOMS: atom_id res chain seq x y z
N MET A 1 21.22 -53.59 19.15
CA MET A 1 19.85 -53.04 19.23
C MET A 1 20.02 -51.52 19.29
N ASN A 2 20.05 -50.88 18.11
CA ASN A 2 20.30 -49.44 17.97
C ASN A 2 19.00 -48.67 18.23
N PHE A 3 18.99 -47.83 19.27
CA PHE A 3 17.97 -46.81 19.44
C PHE A 3 18.39 -45.57 18.64
N LEU A 4 17.70 -45.31 17.53
CA LEU A 4 17.72 -44.02 16.87
C LEU A 4 17.02 -43.00 17.77
N PHE A 5 17.75 -42.03 18.29
CA PHE A 5 17.18 -40.78 18.78
C PHE A 5 16.75 -39.95 17.55
N PHE A 6 15.45 -39.89 17.29
CA PHE A 6 14.88 -38.87 16.42
C PHE A 6 14.91 -37.55 17.19
N ILE A 7 15.85 -36.67 16.84
CA ILE A 7 15.80 -35.26 17.20
C ILE A 7 14.65 -34.68 16.37
N LEU A 8 13.52 -34.42 17.01
CA LEU A 8 12.54 -33.45 16.52
C LEU A 8 13.23 -32.08 16.54
N LEU A 9 13.77 -31.66 15.40
CA LEU A 9 14.00 -30.24 15.14
C LEU A 9 12.64 -29.56 15.20
N LEU A 10 12.34 -28.92 16.32
CA LEU A 10 11.42 -27.79 16.35
C LEU A 10 11.99 -26.78 15.36
N CYS A 11 11.37 -26.59 14.19
CA CYS A 11 11.68 -25.44 13.35
C CYS A 11 11.21 -24.20 14.12
N ASP A 12 12.11 -23.56 14.86
CA ASP A 12 11.91 -22.19 15.29
C ASP A 12 11.76 -21.33 14.03
N GLY A 13 10.59 -20.68 13.88
CA GLY A 13 10.34 -19.73 12.81
C GLY A 13 11.06 -18.40 13.10
N GLU A 14 11.43 -17.69 12.04
CA GLU A 14 11.99 -16.35 12.17
C GLU A 14 10.83 -15.35 12.26
N LEU A 15 10.75 -14.61 13.36
CA LEU A 15 9.82 -13.48 13.46
C LEU A 15 10.29 -12.37 12.51
N ILE A 16 9.42 -12.03 11.57
CA ILE A 16 9.56 -10.97 10.57
C ILE A 16 8.36 -10.05 10.76
N CYS A 17 8.61 -8.76 10.99
CA CYS A 17 7.59 -7.73 11.00
C CYS A 17 6.57 -7.90 12.14
N ASN A 18 6.97 -7.47 13.33
CA ASN A 18 6.07 -7.08 14.41
C ASN A 18 5.88 -5.55 14.43
N TYR A 19 4.97 -5.07 15.27
CA TYR A 19 4.71 -3.65 15.49
C TYR A 19 6.00 -2.88 15.81
N GLY A 20 6.32 -1.86 14.99
CA GLY A 20 7.52 -1.05 15.13
C GLY A 20 8.81 -1.69 14.61
N GLU A 21 8.75 -2.88 14.02
CA GLU A 21 9.90 -3.51 13.35
C GLU A 21 9.93 -3.15 11.86
N ASN A 22 11.13 -3.12 11.27
CA ASN A 22 11.26 -2.97 9.83
C ASN A 22 10.76 -4.23 9.11
N CYS A 23 9.60 -4.09 8.46
CA CYS A 23 8.95 -5.13 7.69
C CYS A 23 9.55 -5.36 6.30
N ASP A 24 10.35 -4.42 5.78
CA ASP A 24 10.92 -4.48 4.44
C ASP A 24 12.25 -5.27 4.37
N ARG A 25 12.23 -6.50 4.91
CA ARG A 25 13.37 -7.44 4.86
C ARG A 25 12.98 -8.80 4.32
N LEU A 26 13.93 -9.47 3.67
CA LEU A 26 13.75 -10.82 3.16
C LEU A 26 13.77 -11.82 4.33
N CYS A 27 12.75 -12.66 4.41
CA CYS A 27 12.83 -13.86 5.25
C CYS A 27 13.65 -14.95 4.57
N GLU A 28 14.74 -15.38 5.20
CA GLU A 28 15.60 -16.45 4.68
C GLU A 28 15.26 -17.84 5.26
N SER A 29 14.40 -17.86 6.29
CA SER A 29 13.99 -19.04 7.02
C SER A 29 12.96 -19.89 6.27
N ALA A 30 12.87 -21.17 6.64
CA ALA A 30 11.86 -22.09 6.09
C ALA A 30 10.44 -21.73 6.55
N VAL A 31 10.33 -21.19 7.77
CA VAL A 31 9.10 -20.67 8.37
C VAL A 31 9.35 -19.22 8.79
N CYS A 32 8.48 -18.32 8.34
CA CYS A 32 8.53 -16.88 8.57
C CYS A 32 7.29 -16.47 9.35
N ASP A 33 7.47 -16.00 10.57
CA ASP A 33 6.40 -15.62 11.47
C ASP A 33 6.13 -14.13 11.37
N TYR A 34 4.85 -13.75 11.26
CA TYR A 34 4.44 -12.34 11.22
C TYR A 34 3.39 -12.10 12.29
N PHE A 35 3.45 -10.97 12.98
CA PHE A 35 2.45 -10.57 13.95
C PHE A 35 1.84 -9.22 13.54
N TRP A 36 0.56 -9.25 13.18
CA TRP A 36 -0.13 -8.15 12.52
C TRP A 36 -1.29 -7.66 13.38
N ASN A 37 -1.16 -6.44 13.89
CA ASN A 37 -2.22 -5.73 14.58
C ASN A 37 -3.01 -4.89 13.57
N VAL A 38 -4.27 -5.26 13.35
CA VAL A 38 -5.16 -4.51 12.46
C VAL A 38 -5.92 -3.47 13.27
N GLU A 39 -5.78 -2.20 12.91
CA GLU A 39 -6.31 -1.08 13.69
C GLU A 39 -6.68 0.12 12.83
N TYR A 40 -7.53 1.01 13.37
CA TYR A 40 -7.87 2.27 12.74
C TYR A 40 -6.82 3.35 13.01
N ARG A 41 -6.45 4.06 11.95
CA ARG A 41 -5.68 5.31 11.98
C ARG A 41 -6.40 6.39 11.18
N TYR A 42 -5.96 7.64 11.29
CA TYR A 42 -6.48 8.75 10.49
C TYR A 42 -5.51 9.08 9.35
N SER A 43 -6.03 9.41 8.18
CA SER A 43 -5.27 9.68 6.93
C SER A 43 -4.24 10.82 7.01
N ASN A 44 -4.24 11.57 8.12
CA ASN A 44 -3.32 12.65 8.45
C ASN A 44 -2.85 12.53 9.93
N SER A 45 -2.31 11.40 10.30
CA SER A 45 -1.83 11.16 11.66
C SER A 45 -0.36 10.77 11.71
N TRP A 46 0.32 11.24 12.74
CA TRP A 46 1.65 10.79 13.11
C TRP A 46 1.56 9.88 14.33
N MET A 47 2.29 8.77 14.30
CA MET A 47 2.38 7.86 15.43
C MET A 47 3.73 8.00 16.12
N THR A 48 3.71 8.27 17.42
CA THR A 48 4.92 8.33 18.25
C THR A 48 5.09 7.04 19.04
N ASN A 49 6.33 6.57 19.15
CA ASN A 49 6.70 5.53 20.10
C ASN A 49 7.00 6.20 21.46
N ASP A 50 5.98 6.43 22.27
CA ASP A 50 6.16 6.95 23.62
C ASP A 50 6.31 5.81 24.61
N PHE A 51 7.37 5.85 25.41
CA PHE A 51 7.51 4.91 26.53
C PHE A 51 6.86 5.52 27.77
N GLN A 52 5.68 5.02 28.15
CA GLN A 52 5.11 5.28 29.48
C GLN A 52 5.01 3.96 30.24
N PHE A 53 5.49 3.94 31.48
CA PHE A 53 5.39 2.81 32.41
C PHE A 53 6.14 1.52 32.02
N GLY A 54 7.07 1.58 31.06
CA GLY A 54 7.95 0.46 30.72
C GLY A 54 7.50 -0.38 29.52
N ASP A 55 6.32 -0.11 28.97
CA ASP A 55 5.82 -0.70 27.72
C ASP A 55 5.74 0.38 26.62
N PRO A 56 5.98 0.03 25.34
CA PRO A 56 5.77 0.95 24.22
C PRO A 56 4.28 1.32 24.12
N PHE A 57 3.98 2.61 24.21
CA PHE A 57 2.64 3.17 24.09
C PHE A 57 2.58 4.10 22.87
N PHE A 58 1.75 3.75 21.90
CA PHE A 58 1.63 4.53 20.67
C PHE A 58 0.57 5.62 20.80
N ARG A 59 0.99 6.89 20.74
CA ARG A 59 0.06 8.02 20.60
C ARG A 59 -0.08 8.40 19.13
N SER A 60 -1.26 8.86 18.76
CA SER A 60 -1.55 9.35 17.42
C SER A 60 -1.89 10.83 17.49
N PHE A 61 -1.16 11.66 16.73
CA PHE A 61 -1.37 13.10 16.67
C PHE A 61 -1.87 13.48 15.28
N PRO A 62 -2.87 14.38 15.17
CA PRO A 62 -3.23 14.94 13.88
C PRO A 62 -2.08 15.80 13.36
N ILE A 63 -1.83 15.73 12.06
CA ILE A 63 -0.82 16.53 11.37
C ILE A 63 -1.42 17.27 10.18
N PHE A 64 -0.77 18.36 9.78
CA PHE A 64 -1.13 19.11 8.59
C PHE A 64 0.12 19.69 7.92
N TRP A 65 0.00 20.03 6.64
CA TRP A 65 1.05 20.73 5.90
C TRP A 65 0.90 22.25 6.09
N ASN A 66 1.92 22.90 6.62
CA ASN A 66 1.97 24.36 6.72
C ASN A 66 2.69 24.93 5.50
N GLU A 67 1.95 25.62 4.64
CA GLU A 67 2.49 26.23 3.41
C GLU A 67 3.53 27.33 3.69
N THR A 68 3.41 28.05 4.80
CA THR A 68 4.30 29.18 5.12
C THR A 68 5.67 28.69 5.55
N SER A 69 5.71 27.63 6.37
CA SER A 69 6.96 27.00 6.81
C SER A 69 7.45 25.91 5.85
N SER A 70 6.59 25.47 4.91
CA SER A 70 6.83 24.33 4.00
C SER A 70 7.23 23.06 4.77
N ARG A 71 6.52 22.77 5.86
CA ARG A 71 6.77 21.65 6.77
C ARG A 71 5.48 21.03 7.28
N ILE A 72 5.57 19.78 7.73
CA ILE A 72 4.50 19.15 8.50
C ILE A 72 4.51 19.74 9.92
N GLU A 73 3.34 20.05 10.46
CA GLU A 73 3.17 20.58 11.82
C GLU A 73 2.05 19.83 12.56
N ILE A 74 2.14 19.83 13.89
CA ILE A 74 1.08 19.35 14.79
C ILE A 74 0.28 20.58 15.23
N PRO A 75 -1.06 20.58 15.14
CA PRO A 75 -1.85 21.71 15.60
C PRO A 75 -1.58 21.98 17.08
N GLU A 76 -1.30 23.23 17.45
CA GLU A 76 -1.30 23.65 18.86
C GLU A 76 -2.72 23.51 19.41
N LEU A 77 -3.03 22.34 19.98
CA LEU A 77 -4.25 22.13 20.73
C LEU A 77 -4.10 22.89 22.04
N ALA A 78 -4.68 24.09 22.10
CA ALA A 78 -4.66 24.96 23.27
C ALA A 78 -5.05 24.19 24.55
N GLY A 79 -4.04 23.83 25.35
CA GLY A 79 -4.20 23.18 26.67
C GLY A 79 -4.58 21.69 26.65
N GLY A 80 -3.83 20.83 25.96
CA GLY A 80 -4.08 19.37 25.95
C GLY A 80 -2.85 18.47 25.83
N TYR A 81 -3.10 17.16 25.71
CA TYR A 81 -2.14 16.02 25.63
C TYR A 81 -1.00 16.13 24.59
N ALA A 82 -1.04 17.13 23.70
CA ALA A 82 -0.02 17.44 22.69
C ALA A 82 0.94 18.57 23.10
N LYS A 83 0.80 19.10 24.33
CA LYS A 83 1.71 20.12 24.85
C LYS A 83 3.13 19.56 24.91
N ASP A 84 4.10 20.31 24.37
CA ASP A 84 5.52 19.96 24.29
C ASP A 84 5.86 18.75 23.37
N VAL A 85 4.97 18.42 22.42
CA VAL A 85 5.24 17.40 21.37
C VAL A 85 5.50 18.12 20.04
N SER A 86 6.73 18.03 19.52
CA SER A 86 7.09 18.51 18.18
C SER A 86 7.28 17.35 17.21
N ILE A 87 6.98 17.57 15.92
CA ILE A 87 7.30 16.58 14.88
C ILE A 87 8.82 16.47 14.62
N ASP A 88 9.58 17.47 15.06
CA ASP A 88 11.05 17.43 15.09
C ASP A 88 11.58 16.61 16.28
N ASP A 89 10.73 16.04 17.15
CA ASP A 89 11.15 15.17 18.26
C ASP A 89 11.26 13.69 17.87
N ILE A 90 11.25 13.34 16.57
CA ILE A 90 11.51 11.97 16.11
C ILE A 90 12.96 11.62 16.46
N LYS A 91 13.13 10.86 17.54
CA LYS A 91 14.43 10.34 17.96
C LYS A 91 14.71 9.05 17.20
N GLY A 92 15.80 9.04 16.44
CA GLY A 92 16.39 7.80 15.95
C GLY A 92 16.80 6.89 17.11
N GLU A 93 17.00 5.60 16.83
CA GLU A 93 17.48 4.62 17.82
C GLU A 93 18.82 5.04 18.48
N ASP A 94 19.60 5.89 17.81
CA ASP A 94 20.87 6.46 18.28
C ASP A 94 20.70 7.77 19.08
N GLY A 95 19.46 8.22 19.30
CA GLY A 95 19.13 9.48 19.98
C GLY A 95 19.31 10.73 19.09
N SER A 96 19.60 10.58 17.79
CA SER A 96 19.62 11.69 16.85
C SER A 96 18.22 12.19 16.54
N ILE A 97 18.06 13.50 16.33
CA ILE A 97 16.81 14.07 15.83
C ILE A 97 16.75 13.82 14.33
N LYS A 98 15.78 13.02 13.89
CA LYS A 98 15.42 12.85 12.47
C LYS A 98 14.33 13.84 12.11
N ARG A 99 14.33 14.32 10.85
CA ARG A 99 13.20 15.11 10.37
C ARG A 99 12.02 14.20 10.08
N ALA A 100 10.82 14.73 10.24
CA ALA A 100 9.56 14.09 9.86
C ALA A 100 9.57 13.56 8.42
N GLU A 101 10.13 14.37 7.51
CA GLU A 101 10.23 14.04 6.09
C GLU A 101 11.21 12.91 5.78
N ASP A 102 12.09 12.58 6.73
CA ASP A 102 13.05 11.48 6.64
C ASP A 102 12.50 10.16 7.23
N SER A 103 11.35 10.20 7.93
CA SER A 103 10.72 9.04 8.59
C SER A 103 9.24 8.91 8.20
N LEU A 104 8.98 8.90 6.89
CA LEU A 104 7.63 8.86 6.31
C LEU A 104 6.80 7.64 6.72
N ASP A 105 7.45 6.55 7.14
CA ASP A 105 6.77 5.32 7.56
C ASP A 105 6.00 5.50 8.89
N GLU A 106 6.41 6.45 9.74
CA GLU A 106 5.72 6.79 10.99
C GLU A 106 4.57 7.79 10.77
N ILE A 107 4.50 8.37 9.56
CA ILE A 107 3.58 9.44 9.20
C ILE A 107 2.56 8.95 8.17
N LEU A 108 1.32 8.82 8.62
CA LEU A 108 0.18 8.61 7.75
C LEU A 108 -0.31 9.95 7.22
N PHE A 109 0.19 10.34 6.05
CA PHE A 109 -0.25 11.52 5.31
C PHE A 109 -0.50 11.11 3.85
N ILE A 110 -1.74 10.71 3.56
CA ILE A 110 -2.06 9.96 2.33
C ILE A 110 -2.18 10.88 1.12
N ASP A 111 -3.13 11.82 1.11
CA ASP A 111 -3.37 12.74 -0.02
C ASP A 111 -3.40 14.21 0.42
N GLY A 112 -3.05 14.47 1.67
CA GLY A 112 -3.06 15.79 2.30
C GLY A 112 -4.42 16.22 2.85
N PHE A 113 -5.51 15.51 2.53
CA PHE A 113 -6.83 15.81 3.10
C PHE A 113 -7.04 15.09 4.43
N ALA A 114 -7.39 15.88 5.44
CA ALA A 114 -7.52 15.46 6.82
C ALA A 114 -8.98 15.15 7.17
N ASN A 115 -9.43 13.88 7.07
CA ASN A 115 -10.65 13.44 7.78
C ASN A 115 -11.05 11.96 7.70
N ARG A 116 -10.27 11.07 7.10
CA ARG A 116 -10.72 9.69 6.85
C ARG A 116 -10.07 8.68 7.79
N ARG A 117 -10.85 7.72 8.30
CA ARG A 117 -10.36 6.52 8.96
C ARG A 117 -9.76 5.56 7.93
N VAL A 118 -8.58 5.05 8.23
CA VAL A 118 -7.80 4.10 7.43
C VAL A 118 -7.59 2.86 8.29
N ILE A 119 -7.82 1.68 7.73
CA ILE A 119 -7.45 0.42 8.37
C ILE A 119 -5.99 0.15 8.03
N THR A 120 -5.16 0.08 9.05
CA THR A 120 -3.71 -0.13 8.94
C THR A 120 -3.33 -1.46 9.57
N VAL A 121 -2.15 -1.96 9.21
CA VAL A 121 -1.54 -3.13 9.85
C VAL A 121 -0.24 -2.69 10.49
N ASN A 122 -0.11 -2.87 11.79
CA ASN A 122 1.03 -2.38 12.58
C ASN A 122 1.28 -0.88 12.43
N GLY A 123 0.24 -0.09 12.14
CA GLY A 123 0.34 1.35 11.89
C GLY A 123 0.78 1.74 10.47
N GLU A 124 1.12 0.77 9.61
CA GLU A 124 1.62 1.02 8.26
C GLU A 124 0.48 1.11 7.23
N PHE A 125 0.65 2.00 6.25
CA PHE A 125 -0.16 2.08 5.04
C PHE A 125 0.69 2.55 3.84
N PRO A 126 0.69 1.82 2.70
CA PRO A 126 0.14 0.47 2.52
C PRO A 126 0.68 -0.49 3.58
N GLY A 127 -0.06 -1.55 3.89
CA GLY A 127 0.34 -2.47 4.95
C GLY A 127 1.68 -3.16 4.66
N PRO A 128 2.21 -3.90 5.65
CA PRO A 128 3.55 -4.48 5.60
C PRO A 128 3.85 -5.23 4.31
N LYS A 129 5.02 -4.91 3.76
CA LYS A 129 5.56 -5.56 2.56
C LYS A 129 6.06 -6.95 2.95
N ILE A 130 5.50 -8.00 2.34
CA ILE A 130 6.07 -9.35 2.50
C ILE A 130 7.08 -9.60 1.40
N LYS A 131 8.33 -9.89 1.77
CA LYS A 131 9.37 -10.43 0.86
C LYS A 131 9.80 -11.80 1.37
N ILE A 132 9.50 -12.83 0.61
CA ILE A 132 9.75 -14.21 1.02
C ILE A 132 10.37 -15.03 -0.11
N LYS A 133 11.20 -16.01 0.25
CA LYS A 133 11.73 -17.00 -0.69
C LYS A 133 10.66 -18.01 -1.09
N LYS A 134 10.62 -18.37 -2.37
CA LYS A 134 9.78 -19.47 -2.87
C LYS A 134 10.06 -20.78 -2.11
N GLY A 135 8.99 -21.45 -1.70
CA GLY A 135 9.02 -22.70 -0.93
C GLY A 135 9.08 -22.50 0.59
N SER A 136 9.25 -21.27 1.08
CA SER A 136 9.06 -20.95 2.51
C SER A 136 7.58 -20.87 2.88
N THR A 137 7.29 -21.02 4.17
CA THR A 137 5.93 -20.91 4.73
C THR A 137 5.80 -19.64 5.56
N MET A 138 4.76 -18.86 5.32
CA MET A 138 4.37 -17.70 6.11
C MET A 138 3.37 -18.13 7.18
N ARG A 139 3.67 -17.81 8.44
CA ARG A 139 2.72 -17.95 9.55
C ARG A 139 2.35 -16.56 10.05
N ILE A 140 1.17 -16.09 9.69
CA ILE A 140 0.75 -14.71 9.89
C ILE A 140 -0.36 -14.68 10.92
N THR A 141 -0.03 -14.27 12.14
CA THR A 141 -0.99 -14.09 13.22
C THR A 141 -1.58 -12.70 13.14
N VAL A 142 -2.86 -12.65 12.78
CA VAL A 142 -3.63 -11.42 12.60
C VAL A 142 -4.50 -11.21 13.83
N ARG A 143 -4.24 -10.12 14.56
CA ARG A 143 -5.07 -9.64 15.65
C ARG A 143 -5.96 -8.52 15.14
N ASN A 144 -7.27 -8.75 15.15
CA ASN A 144 -8.24 -7.74 14.75
C ASN A 144 -8.55 -6.84 15.95
N ASN A 145 -7.98 -5.62 16.01
CA ASN A 145 -8.29 -4.63 17.03
C ASN A 145 -9.40 -3.64 16.60
N LEU A 146 -10.09 -3.91 15.47
CA LEU A 146 -11.28 -3.15 15.08
C LEU A 146 -12.45 -3.48 16.00
N GLN A 147 -13.37 -2.53 16.16
CA GLN A 147 -14.43 -2.63 17.16
C GLN A 147 -15.64 -3.44 16.68
N VAL A 148 -16.00 -3.34 15.40
CA VAL A 148 -17.26 -3.88 14.87
C VAL A 148 -17.02 -4.77 13.66
N GLU A 149 -16.02 -4.45 12.86
CA GLU A 149 -15.75 -5.05 11.57
C GLU A 149 -15.08 -6.42 11.75
N GLY A 150 -15.75 -7.47 11.25
CA GLY A 150 -15.10 -8.76 11.04
C GLY A 150 -14.26 -8.72 9.77
N ILE A 151 -12.99 -9.13 9.85
CA ILE A 151 -12.06 -9.06 8.73
C ILE A 151 -11.55 -10.44 8.28
N THR A 152 -11.19 -10.58 7.02
CA THR A 152 -10.38 -11.70 6.51
C THR A 152 -9.31 -11.17 5.56
N LEU A 153 -8.16 -11.83 5.45
CA LEU A 153 -7.08 -11.45 4.55
C LEU A 153 -6.88 -12.53 3.49
N HIS A 154 -6.96 -12.14 2.22
CA HIS A 154 -6.71 -12.99 1.06
C HIS A 154 -5.34 -12.72 0.46
N TRP A 155 -4.74 -13.76 -0.10
CA TRP A 155 -3.39 -13.76 -0.64
C TRP A 155 -3.45 -13.84 -2.17
N HIS A 156 -3.71 -12.70 -2.77
CA HIS A 156 -4.00 -12.56 -4.18
C HIS A 156 -2.87 -13.10 -5.06
N GLY A 157 -3.20 -14.07 -5.93
CA GLY A 157 -2.27 -14.67 -6.88
C GLY A 157 -1.53 -15.91 -6.36
N LEU A 158 -1.61 -16.23 -5.07
CA LEU A 158 -1.10 -17.49 -4.54
C LEU A 158 -2.06 -18.65 -4.82
N HIS A 159 -1.54 -19.80 -5.24
CA HIS A 159 -2.38 -20.91 -5.72
C HIS A 159 -3.17 -21.65 -4.63
N MET A 160 -2.77 -21.55 -3.36
CA MET A 160 -3.43 -22.22 -2.23
C MET A 160 -3.66 -23.73 -2.40
N LEU A 161 -2.77 -24.42 -3.13
CA LEU A 161 -2.85 -25.87 -3.36
C LEU A 161 -2.86 -26.61 -2.02
N ASP A 162 -3.85 -27.48 -1.82
CA ASP A 162 -4.08 -28.24 -0.58
C ASP A 162 -4.10 -27.38 0.71
N ASN A 163 -4.44 -26.09 0.59
CA ASN A 163 -4.38 -25.13 1.69
C ASN A 163 -5.53 -24.10 1.65
N PHE A 164 -6.67 -24.46 1.03
CA PHE A 164 -7.75 -23.53 0.74
C PHE A 164 -8.38 -22.88 1.98
N TRP A 165 -8.33 -23.51 3.16
CA TRP A 165 -8.84 -22.93 4.42
C TRP A 165 -8.02 -21.72 4.91
N ASN A 166 -6.81 -21.51 4.38
CA ASN A 166 -5.98 -20.33 4.63
C ASN A 166 -6.12 -19.25 3.53
N ASP A 167 -7.00 -19.45 2.55
CA ASP A 167 -7.16 -18.51 1.42
C ASP A 167 -7.75 -17.15 1.83
N GLY A 168 -8.53 -17.11 2.91
CA GLY A 168 -9.06 -15.85 3.45
C GLY A 168 -10.29 -15.27 2.75
N ALA A 169 -10.95 -15.99 1.86
CA ALA A 169 -12.24 -15.58 1.31
C ALA A 169 -13.36 -15.71 2.37
N ALA A 170 -13.88 -14.57 2.82
CA ALA A 170 -14.92 -14.52 3.85
C ALA A 170 -16.18 -15.30 3.41
N PHE A 171 -16.69 -16.13 4.33
CA PHE A 171 -17.86 -17.01 4.13
C PHE A 171 -17.69 -18.10 3.06
N VAL A 172 -16.49 -18.26 2.50
CA VAL A 172 -16.13 -19.35 1.58
C VAL A 172 -15.10 -20.27 2.23
N SER A 173 -13.90 -19.76 2.50
CA SER A 173 -12.83 -20.54 3.14
C SER A 173 -12.84 -20.43 4.66
N GLN A 174 -13.35 -19.31 5.19
CA GLN A 174 -13.39 -19.06 6.64
C GLN A 174 -14.49 -18.08 7.05
N CYS A 175 -14.82 -18.07 8.34
CA CYS A 175 -15.55 -16.98 8.97
C CYS A 175 -14.64 -15.76 9.19
N PRO A 176 -15.20 -14.53 9.21
CA PRO A 176 -14.44 -13.35 9.58
C PRO A 176 -13.81 -13.43 10.98
N ILE A 177 -12.61 -12.86 11.11
CA ILE A 177 -11.91 -12.65 12.38
C ILE A 177 -12.64 -11.49 13.08
N ASN A 178 -13.33 -11.77 14.18
CA ASN A 178 -14.11 -10.77 14.90
C ASN A 178 -13.19 -9.80 15.65
N GLY A 179 -13.70 -8.60 15.94
CA GLY A 179 -13.02 -7.62 16.78
C GLY A 179 -12.59 -8.21 18.13
N GLY A 180 -11.35 -7.92 18.53
CA GLY A 180 -10.71 -8.44 19.74
C GLY A 180 -10.22 -9.88 19.66
N THR A 181 -10.31 -10.54 18.50
CA THR A 181 -9.87 -11.93 18.31
C THR A 181 -8.67 -12.03 17.37
N GLU A 182 -8.04 -13.21 17.37
CA GLU A 182 -6.83 -13.49 16.61
C GLU A 182 -7.04 -14.73 15.73
N PHE A 183 -6.39 -14.74 14.57
CA PHE A 183 -6.34 -15.90 13.69
C PHE A 183 -4.97 -15.99 13.02
N THR A 184 -4.44 -17.20 12.94
CA THR A 184 -3.13 -17.45 12.32
C THR A 184 -3.30 -18.13 10.97
N TYR A 185 -2.92 -17.42 9.90
CA TYR A 185 -2.81 -17.99 8.57
C TYR A 185 -1.50 -18.76 8.43
N VAL A 186 -1.53 -19.93 7.81
CA VAL A 186 -0.34 -20.70 7.43
C VAL A 186 -0.34 -20.85 5.92
N VAL A 187 0.47 -20.06 5.22
CA VAL A 187 0.45 -19.93 3.76
C VAL A 187 1.79 -20.34 3.17
N ARG A 188 1.76 -21.26 2.20
CA ARG A 188 2.97 -21.67 1.46
C ARG A 188 3.20 -20.74 0.27
N ALA A 189 4.43 -20.25 0.13
CA ALA A 189 4.85 -19.43 -1.00
C ALA A 189 5.26 -20.34 -2.19
N ASP A 190 4.26 -20.99 -2.81
CA ASP A 190 4.50 -22.05 -3.80
C ASP A 190 4.84 -21.51 -5.21
N ASN A 191 4.27 -20.36 -5.59
CA ASN A 191 4.54 -19.69 -6.85
C ASN A 191 5.26 -18.35 -6.63
N SER A 192 6.30 -18.11 -7.43
CA SER A 192 7.09 -16.89 -7.40
C SER A 192 6.36 -15.70 -8.05
N GLY A 193 6.97 -14.53 -7.93
CA GLY A 193 6.54 -13.31 -8.60
C GLY A 193 5.92 -12.28 -7.67
N THR A 194 5.29 -11.28 -8.28
CA THR A 194 4.63 -10.18 -7.59
C THR A 194 3.16 -10.49 -7.36
N HIS A 195 2.81 -10.56 -6.09
CA HIS A 195 1.49 -10.81 -5.55
C HIS A 195 1.14 -9.67 -4.59
N TRP A 196 0.01 -9.80 -3.90
CA TRP A 196 -0.38 -8.87 -2.86
C TRP A 196 -1.35 -9.55 -1.90
N TRP A 197 -1.53 -8.97 -0.73
CA TRP A 197 -2.54 -9.40 0.22
C TRP A 197 -3.54 -8.27 0.44
N HIS A 198 -4.80 -8.61 0.69
CA HIS A 198 -5.83 -7.62 0.95
C HIS A 198 -7.00 -8.18 1.72
N ALA A 199 -7.81 -7.30 2.30
CA ALA A 199 -9.06 -7.69 2.92
C ALA A 199 -10.00 -8.34 1.89
N HIS A 200 -10.61 -9.47 2.26
CA HIS A 200 -11.64 -10.13 1.45
C HIS A 200 -12.98 -10.23 2.18
N SER A 201 -13.22 -9.27 3.07
CA SER A 201 -14.40 -9.09 3.89
C SER A 201 -15.03 -7.73 3.62
N GLY A 202 -16.23 -7.72 3.03
CA GLY A 202 -16.95 -6.49 2.69
C GLY A 202 -16.12 -5.59 1.77
N THR A 203 -15.98 -4.33 2.15
CA THR A 203 -15.22 -3.32 1.39
C THR A 203 -13.98 -2.81 2.14
N ALA A 204 -13.52 -3.51 3.18
CA ALA A 204 -12.38 -3.08 4.01
C ALA A 204 -11.07 -2.82 3.24
N ARG A 205 -10.90 -3.41 2.05
CA ARG A 205 -9.79 -3.11 1.12
C ARG A 205 -9.74 -1.62 0.75
N LEU A 206 -10.91 -0.99 0.52
CA LEU A 206 -11.02 0.45 0.22
C LEU A 206 -10.56 1.34 1.37
N ASP A 207 -10.69 0.87 2.61
CA ASP A 207 -10.23 1.61 3.78
C ASP A 207 -8.73 1.42 4.04
N GLY A 208 -8.02 0.68 3.18
CA GLY A 208 -6.57 0.59 3.21
C GLY A 208 -5.99 -0.74 3.69
N LEU A 209 -6.84 -1.74 3.95
CA LEU A 209 -6.39 -3.06 4.39
C LEU A 209 -5.87 -3.90 3.21
N PHE A 210 -4.67 -3.56 2.75
CA PHE A 210 -3.90 -4.26 1.70
C PHE A 210 -2.41 -3.98 1.84
N GLY A 211 -1.57 -4.84 1.24
CA GLY A 211 -0.14 -4.65 1.16
C GLY A 211 0.50 -5.57 0.10
N PRO A 212 1.74 -5.27 -0.33
CA PRO A 212 2.41 -6.06 -1.37
C PRO A 212 2.96 -7.38 -0.81
N LEU A 213 2.98 -8.41 -1.65
CA LEU A 213 3.53 -9.73 -1.34
C LEU A 213 4.44 -10.17 -2.48
N VAL A 214 5.73 -10.36 -2.23
CA VAL A 214 6.71 -10.71 -3.25
C VAL A 214 7.34 -12.04 -2.89
N VAL A 215 7.15 -13.03 -3.77
CA VAL A 215 7.78 -14.35 -3.64
C VAL A 215 8.97 -14.41 -4.60
N LEU A 216 10.18 -14.36 -4.05
CA LEU A 216 11.42 -14.33 -4.82
C LEU A 216 11.86 -15.75 -5.22
N GLU A 217 12.25 -15.89 -6.49
CA GLU A 217 13.02 -17.06 -6.92
C GLU A 217 14.43 -17.04 -6.30
N PRO A 218 15.05 -18.21 -6.03
CA PRO A 218 16.41 -18.29 -5.52
C PRO A 218 17.44 -17.53 -6.36
N GLU A 219 17.24 -17.46 -7.67
CA GLU A 219 18.11 -16.71 -8.59
C GLU A 219 18.06 -15.20 -8.33
N GLU A 220 16.88 -14.63 -8.06
CA GLU A 220 16.73 -13.20 -7.75
C GLU A 220 17.48 -12.83 -6.45
N ILE A 221 17.42 -13.72 -5.46
CA ILE A 221 18.12 -13.57 -4.18
C ILE A 221 19.64 -13.62 -4.40
N ASN A 222 20.13 -14.63 -5.12
CA ASN A 222 21.55 -14.82 -5.38
C ASN A 222 22.16 -13.66 -6.17
N ASN A 223 21.42 -13.15 -7.17
CA ASN A 223 21.84 -12.02 -8.00
C ASN A 223 21.64 -10.66 -7.31
N LYS A 224 21.10 -10.63 -6.08
CA LYS A 224 20.82 -9.42 -5.31
C LYS A 224 20.04 -8.38 -6.11
N VAL A 225 19.02 -8.83 -6.83
CA VAL A 225 18.19 -7.97 -7.67
C VAL A 225 17.52 -6.93 -6.77
N THR A 226 17.79 -5.65 -7.01
CA THR A 226 17.09 -4.57 -6.32
C THR A 226 15.66 -4.51 -6.85
N SER A 227 14.67 -4.75 -5.98
CA SER A 227 13.26 -4.71 -6.37
C SER A 227 12.41 -3.83 -5.48
N ILE A 228 11.57 -3.00 -6.09
CA ILE A 228 10.69 -2.05 -5.42
C ILE A 228 9.23 -2.41 -5.72
N PRO A 229 8.44 -2.88 -4.74
CA PRO A 229 7.00 -2.97 -4.87
C PRO A 229 6.35 -1.58 -4.81
N LEU A 230 5.51 -1.27 -5.80
CA LEU A 230 4.70 -0.06 -5.85
C LEU A 230 3.23 -0.44 -5.96
N THR A 231 2.47 -0.14 -4.91
CA THR A 231 1.01 -0.18 -4.97
C THR A 231 0.49 1.11 -5.59
N MET A 232 -0.63 1.04 -6.30
CA MET A 232 -1.30 2.20 -6.84
C MET A 232 -2.80 1.97 -6.92
N GLY A 233 -3.58 3.03 -6.79
CA GLY A 233 -5.02 2.89 -6.87
C GLY A 233 -5.77 4.19 -6.67
N ASP A 234 -7.06 4.12 -6.99
CA ASP A 234 -8.02 5.13 -6.63
C ASP A 234 -8.19 5.25 -5.10
N TRP A 235 -8.51 6.47 -4.64
CA TRP A 235 -8.72 6.78 -3.23
C TRP A 235 -9.94 7.69 -3.07
N SER A 236 -10.71 7.45 -2.02
CA SER A 236 -11.86 8.29 -1.66
C SER A 236 -11.66 8.92 -0.27
N GLN A 237 -12.45 9.94 0.05
CA GLN A 237 -12.54 10.50 1.41
C GLN A 237 -13.71 9.90 2.21
N SER A 238 -14.64 9.19 1.56
CA SER A 238 -15.75 8.51 2.25
C SER A 238 -15.36 7.10 2.67
N ASP A 239 -15.66 6.70 3.92
CA ASP A 239 -15.41 5.33 4.40
C ASP A 239 -16.06 4.26 3.51
N SER A 240 -15.46 3.07 3.45
CA SER A 240 -15.83 2.03 2.50
C SER A 240 -17.26 1.50 2.67
N ILE A 241 -17.81 1.54 3.88
CA ILE A 241 -19.18 1.09 4.17
C ILE A 241 -20.16 2.12 3.66
N SER A 242 -19.96 3.40 3.98
CA SER A 242 -20.74 4.50 3.43
C SER A 242 -20.67 4.52 1.90
N TYR A 243 -19.48 4.27 1.35
CA TYR A 243 -19.26 4.19 -0.09
C TYR A 243 -20.11 3.08 -0.74
N ALA A 244 -20.07 1.87 -0.19
CA ALA A 244 -20.82 0.71 -0.69
C ALA A 244 -22.34 0.81 -0.46
N ALA A 245 -22.77 1.31 0.70
CA ALA A 245 -24.20 1.42 1.06
C ALA A 245 -24.96 2.42 0.16
N ASN A 246 -24.22 3.36 -0.42
CA ASN A 246 -24.76 4.38 -1.30
C ASN A 246 -25.03 3.87 -2.75
N GLU A 247 -24.55 2.69 -3.14
CA GLU A 247 -24.64 2.20 -4.52
C GLU A 247 -26.05 1.89 -5.05
N PRO A 248 -26.89 1.06 -4.40
CA PRO A 248 -28.12 0.56 -5.04
C PRO A 248 -29.22 1.63 -5.20
N PHE A 249 -29.25 2.60 -4.27
CA PHE A 249 -30.25 3.68 -4.26
C PHE A 249 -29.87 4.83 -5.20
N ARG A 250 -28.58 5.11 -5.39
CA ARG A 250 -28.12 6.28 -6.14
C ARG A 250 -28.07 6.07 -7.65
N VAL A 251 -27.69 4.87 -8.11
CA VAL A 251 -27.77 4.48 -9.53
C VAL A 251 -29.20 4.60 -10.06
N LYS A 252 -30.21 4.27 -9.23
CA LYS A 252 -31.64 4.40 -9.59
C LYS A 252 -32.20 5.82 -9.51
N MET A 253 -31.64 6.70 -8.66
CA MET A 253 -32.22 8.01 -8.36
C MET A 253 -31.45 9.20 -8.94
N ASN A 254 -30.36 8.96 -9.67
CA ASN A 254 -29.50 10.02 -10.23
C ASN A 254 -29.02 11.04 -9.16
N MET A 255 -28.96 10.60 -7.90
CA MET A 255 -28.54 11.39 -6.73
C MET A 255 -27.14 10.94 -6.33
N TYR A 256 -26.15 11.82 -6.45
CA TYR A 256 -24.73 11.49 -6.22
C TYR A 256 -24.11 12.36 -5.11
N PRO A 257 -24.21 12.01 -3.82
CA PRO A 257 -23.34 12.61 -2.80
C PRO A 257 -21.86 12.19 -2.93
N GLY A 258 -21.03 13.11 -3.38
CA GLY A 258 -19.57 13.01 -3.33
C GLY A 258 -18.96 14.26 -3.93
N ASN A 259 -17.97 14.83 -3.24
CA ASN A 259 -17.26 16.03 -3.71
C ASN A 259 -15.96 15.68 -4.47
N GLY A 260 -15.84 14.44 -4.94
CA GLY A 260 -14.63 13.95 -5.60
C GLY A 260 -14.37 14.66 -6.92
N PRO A 261 -13.27 15.42 -7.06
CA PRO A 261 -13.00 16.22 -8.26
C PRO A 261 -12.69 15.36 -9.49
N ILE A 262 -12.22 14.11 -9.33
CA ILE A 262 -11.66 13.32 -10.44
C ILE A 262 -12.77 12.78 -11.35
N THR A 263 -13.76 12.07 -10.80
CA THR A 263 -14.82 11.41 -11.61
C THR A 263 -16.16 12.12 -11.51
N CYS A 264 -16.44 12.85 -10.42
CA CYS A 264 -17.74 13.49 -10.19
C CYS A 264 -17.86 14.92 -10.74
N ALA A 265 -16.76 15.54 -11.18
CA ALA A 265 -16.79 16.79 -11.94
C ALA A 265 -17.04 16.60 -13.46
N LEU A 266 -16.94 15.37 -13.98
CA LEU A 266 -17.06 15.10 -15.42
C LEU A 266 -18.54 14.93 -15.83
N ARG A 267 -19.06 15.87 -16.64
CA ARG A 267 -20.46 15.88 -17.15
C ARG A 267 -20.82 14.68 -18.04
N HIS A 268 -19.82 13.99 -18.60
CA HIS A 268 -20.00 12.78 -19.41
C HIS A 268 -19.06 11.69 -18.88
N ARG A 269 -19.61 10.71 -18.16
CA ARG A 269 -18.86 9.60 -17.55
C ARG A 269 -18.53 8.48 -18.54
N SER A 270 -18.31 8.82 -19.81
CA SER A 270 -18.00 7.86 -20.87
C SER A 270 -16.49 7.66 -20.92
N PHE A 271 -16.03 6.52 -20.43
CA PHE A 271 -14.65 6.07 -20.32
C PHE A 271 -14.43 4.89 -21.29
N PHE A 272 -13.39 4.96 -22.13
CA PHE A 272 -13.08 3.95 -23.15
C PHE A 272 -14.21 3.71 -24.19
N SER A 273 -14.10 4.35 -25.35
CA SER A 273 -15.02 4.15 -26.51
C SER A 273 -16.52 4.45 -26.25
N GLY A 274 -16.85 5.22 -25.20
CA GLY A 274 -18.23 5.59 -24.88
C GLY A 274 -18.86 4.84 -23.69
N LEU A 275 -18.19 3.83 -23.14
CA LEU A 275 -18.68 3.00 -22.03
C LEU A 275 -18.63 3.77 -20.70
N ILE A 276 -19.62 3.66 -19.81
CA ILE A 276 -19.44 4.17 -18.44
C ILE A 276 -18.65 3.14 -17.63
N VAL A 277 -17.35 3.39 -17.40
CA VAL A 277 -16.46 2.51 -16.62
C VAL A 277 -16.65 2.66 -15.10
N THR A 278 -17.21 3.77 -14.59
CA THR A 278 -17.51 3.93 -13.16
C THR A 278 -18.71 4.81 -12.83
N GLY A 279 -19.48 4.36 -11.84
CA GLY A 279 -20.56 5.11 -11.19
C GLY A 279 -20.10 5.95 -9.99
N PHE A 280 -18.87 5.74 -9.51
CA PHE A 280 -18.41 6.24 -8.23
C PHE A 280 -17.62 7.55 -8.31
N CYS A 281 -17.67 8.33 -7.23
CA CYS A 281 -16.83 9.52 -7.04
C CYS A 281 -15.46 9.13 -6.48
N LEU A 282 -14.40 9.57 -7.13
CA LEU A 282 -13.03 9.41 -6.67
C LEU A 282 -12.43 10.76 -6.34
N ASP A 283 -11.74 10.80 -5.21
CA ASP A 283 -11.22 12.03 -4.63
C ASP A 283 -9.76 12.25 -5.02
N SER A 284 -8.97 11.17 -4.97
CA SER A 284 -7.53 11.20 -5.19
C SER A 284 -7.05 9.92 -5.88
N PHE A 285 -5.81 9.94 -6.37
CA PHE A 285 -5.08 8.76 -6.79
C PHE A 285 -3.82 8.64 -5.93
N VAL A 286 -3.58 7.46 -5.39
CA VAL A 286 -2.47 7.21 -4.46
C VAL A 286 -1.49 6.20 -5.06
N VAL A 287 -0.20 6.48 -4.91
CA VAL A 287 0.92 5.59 -5.26
C VAL A 287 1.70 5.35 -3.99
N ASN A 288 1.77 4.08 -3.59
CA ASN A 288 2.36 3.61 -2.35
C ASN A 288 1.92 4.45 -1.13
N GLY A 289 0.61 4.71 -1.06
CA GLY A 289 -0.02 5.48 0.02
C GLY A 289 0.18 6.99 -0.08
N ARG A 290 0.75 7.53 -1.16
CA ARG A 290 0.98 8.96 -1.37
C ARG A 290 0.21 9.48 -2.59
N GLY A 291 -0.58 10.52 -2.41
CA GLY A 291 -1.43 11.13 -3.43
C GLY A 291 -1.57 12.64 -3.27
N GLN A 292 -2.49 13.21 -4.05
CA GLN A 292 -2.83 14.62 -4.06
C GLN A 292 -4.35 14.76 -4.08
N PHE A 293 -4.90 15.51 -3.14
CA PHE A 293 -6.33 15.85 -3.10
C PHE A 293 -6.55 17.22 -3.75
N ARG A 294 -7.63 17.38 -4.51
CA ARG A 294 -8.04 18.68 -5.08
C ARG A 294 -9.43 19.07 -4.65
N PHE A 295 -9.67 20.37 -4.52
CA PHE A 295 -11.01 20.86 -4.23
C PHE A 295 -11.84 20.90 -5.50
N GLN A 296 -13.08 20.42 -5.42
CA GLN A 296 -14.00 20.39 -6.56
C GLN A 296 -14.37 21.80 -7.03
N GLU A 297 -14.51 22.74 -6.09
CA GLU A 297 -14.89 24.13 -6.37
C GLU A 297 -13.74 24.94 -6.98
N ASP A 298 -12.50 24.52 -6.77
CA ASP A 298 -11.28 25.18 -7.26
C ASP A 298 -10.13 24.17 -7.40
N THR A 299 -10.00 23.58 -8.59
CA THR A 299 -8.98 22.56 -8.89
C THR A 299 -7.55 23.12 -8.94
N SER A 300 -7.38 24.45 -8.91
CA SER A 300 -6.06 25.07 -8.76
C SER A 300 -5.50 24.91 -7.35
N LYS A 301 -6.38 24.68 -6.36
CA LYS A 301 -6.01 24.34 -4.99
C LYS A 301 -5.89 22.84 -4.85
N ALA A 302 -4.75 22.43 -4.31
CA ALA A 302 -4.45 21.03 -4.06
C ALA A 302 -3.78 20.90 -2.70
N LEU A 303 -4.11 19.81 -2.02
CA LEU A 303 -3.38 19.31 -0.87
C LEU A 303 -2.52 18.15 -1.37
N PHE A 304 -1.34 18.00 -0.77
CA PHE A 304 -0.35 17.06 -1.24
C PHE A 304 0.16 16.25 -0.06
N SER A 305 0.41 14.97 -0.30
CA SER A 305 1.32 14.19 0.53
C SER A 305 2.76 14.42 0.12
N ILE A 306 3.68 14.06 1.00
CA ILE A 306 5.10 14.03 0.67
C ILE A 306 5.34 12.85 -0.28
N GLY A 307 5.90 13.15 -1.45
CA GLY A 307 6.27 12.12 -2.42
C GLY A 307 7.37 11.21 -1.87
N GLU A 308 7.21 9.91 -2.10
CA GLU A 308 8.17 8.91 -1.65
C GLU A 308 9.44 8.94 -2.52
N ARG A 309 10.58 8.68 -1.89
CA ARG A 309 11.89 8.56 -2.54
C ARG A 309 12.46 7.19 -2.25
N TYR A 310 12.87 6.49 -3.29
CA TYR A 310 13.52 5.19 -3.16
C TYR A 310 14.99 5.33 -3.53
N LEU A 311 15.86 4.89 -2.62
CA LEU A 311 17.31 4.89 -2.81
C LEU A 311 17.74 3.66 -3.61
N ILE A 312 18.37 3.90 -4.75
CA ILE A 312 18.93 2.83 -5.58
C ILE A 312 20.43 2.68 -5.30
N PRO A 313 20.95 1.47 -5.03
CA PRO A 313 22.38 1.28 -4.83
C PRO A 313 23.18 1.78 -6.05
N LYS A 314 24.24 2.56 -5.81
CA LYS A 314 25.07 3.17 -6.89
C LYS A 314 25.68 2.15 -7.87
N GLN A 315 25.85 0.91 -7.43
CA GLN A 315 26.36 -0.19 -8.24
C GLN A 315 25.30 -0.88 -9.10
N ALA A 316 24.01 -0.57 -8.94
CA ALA A 316 22.94 -1.19 -9.70
C ALA A 316 22.81 -0.51 -11.08
N ASP A 317 22.99 -1.28 -12.16
CA ASP A 317 22.77 -0.81 -13.53
C ASP A 317 21.27 -0.89 -13.95
N SER A 318 20.48 -1.61 -13.16
CA SER A 318 19.02 -1.73 -13.31
C SER A 318 18.38 -2.14 -11.99
N PHE A 319 17.08 -1.87 -11.86
CA PHE A 319 16.25 -2.37 -10.76
C PHE A 319 14.90 -2.86 -11.29
N LYS A 320 14.28 -3.76 -10.53
CA LYS A 320 12.95 -4.31 -10.84
C LYS A 320 11.88 -3.48 -10.13
N LEU A 321 10.90 -3.01 -10.90
CA LEU A 321 9.72 -2.32 -10.41
C LEU A 321 8.54 -3.29 -10.44
N ARG A 322 7.95 -3.55 -9.28
CA ARG A 322 6.87 -4.52 -9.09
C ARG A 322 5.57 -3.75 -8.87
N MET A 323 4.86 -3.45 -9.95
CA MET A 323 3.66 -2.60 -9.94
C MET A 323 2.43 -3.44 -9.61
N ILE A 324 1.57 -2.91 -8.72
CA ILE A 324 0.36 -3.59 -8.24
C ILE A 324 -0.77 -2.56 -8.26
N ASN A 325 -1.83 -2.82 -9.01
CA ASN A 325 -3.04 -2.00 -8.91
C ASN A 325 -3.93 -2.52 -7.78
N THR A 326 -3.89 -1.86 -6.63
CA THR A 326 -4.67 -2.17 -5.44
C THR A 326 -5.99 -1.38 -5.35
N GLY A 327 -6.25 -0.50 -6.32
CA GLY A 327 -7.41 0.38 -6.39
C GLY A 327 -8.74 -0.36 -6.42
N PHE A 328 -9.83 0.31 -6.06
CA PHE A 328 -11.13 -0.35 -5.92
C PHE A 328 -11.72 -0.77 -7.25
N GLU A 329 -11.69 0.13 -8.23
CA GLU A 329 -12.46 0.02 -9.46
C GLU A 329 -11.66 0.46 -10.68
N MET A 330 -10.72 1.39 -10.54
CA MET A 330 -10.07 2.04 -11.68
C MET A 330 -8.88 1.29 -12.25
N LEU A 331 -8.80 1.33 -13.58
CA LEU A 331 -7.57 1.06 -14.30
C LEU A 331 -6.54 2.13 -13.94
N SER A 332 -5.29 1.71 -13.83
CA SER A 332 -4.15 2.61 -13.65
C SER A 332 -3.31 2.63 -14.91
N ALA A 333 -2.76 3.79 -15.26
CA ALA A 333 -1.84 3.89 -16.37
C ALA A 333 -0.58 4.69 -16.01
N VAL A 334 0.57 4.21 -16.47
CA VAL A 334 1.91 4.65 -16.02
C VAL A 334 2.80 4.99 -17.22
N THR A 335 3.55 6.11 -17.15
CA THR A 335 4.56 6.56 -18.14
C THR A 335 5.81 7.01 -17.41
N ARG A 336 6.92 6.95 -18.13
CA ARG A 336 8.16 7.61 -17.73
C ARG A 336 8.20 9.02 -18.30
N LEU A 337 8.59 9.99 -17.48
CA LEU A 337 8.74 11.38 -17.94
C LEU A 337 9.93 11.57 -18.90
N ASP A 338 10.91 10.66 -18.85
CA ASP A 338 12.06 10.67 -19.75
C ASP A 338 11.76 10.09 -21.15
N GLY A 339 10.50 9.70 -21.41
CA GLY A 339 10.04 9.18 -22.70
C GLY A 339 10.57 7.78 -23.04
N LYS A 340 11.36 7.15 -22.17
CA LYS A 340 11.87 5.80 -22.39
C LYS A 340 10.73 4.78 -22.22
N LYS A 341 10.87 3.65 -22.92
CA LYS A 341 9.94 2.52 -22.79
C LYS A 341 10.16 1.79 -21.46
N PHE A 342 9.08 1.26 -20.91
CA PHE A 342 9.13 0.19 -19.92
C PHE A 342 9.50 -1.11 -20.61
N ASN A 343 10.21 -1.98 -19.90
CA ASN A 343 10.48 -3.35 -20.33
C ASN A 343 9.78 -4.30 -19.36
N VAL A 344 8.57 -4.74 -19.73
CA VAL A 344 7.73 -5.62 -18.94
C VAL A 344 8.30 -7.04 -19.02
N THR A 345 8.54 -7.66 -17.87
CA THR A 345 9.15 -8.99 -17.76
C THR A 345 8.25 -10.04 -17.11
N ALA A 346 7.19 -9.63 -16.40
CA ALA A 346 6.21 -10.55 -15.82
C ALA A 346 4.82 -9.90 -15.68
N THR A 347 3.78 -10.72 -15.63
CA THR A 347 2.39 -10.35 -15.30
C THR A 347 1.81 -11.37 -14.32
N ASP A 348 1.13 -10.93 -13.26
CA ASP A 348 0.45 -11.78 -12.26
C ASP A 348 1.32 -12.95 -11.74
N GLY A 349 2.58 -12.63 -11.46
CA GLY A 349 3.57 -13.59 -10.97
C GLY A 349 4.06 -14.62 -12.01
N ARG A 350 3.82 -14.40 -13.30
CA ARG A 350 4.34 -15.24 -14.40
C ARG A 350 5.28 -14.45 -15.29
N ASP A 351 6.47 -15.01 -15.51
CA ASP A 351 7.45 -14.45 -16.43
C ASP A 351 6.93 -14.44 -17.87
N LEU A 352 7.35 -13.42 -18.61
CA LEU A 352 7.01 -13.17 -20.00
C LEU A 352 8.29 -12.95 -20.80
N GLU A 353 8.22 -13.23 -22.11
CA GLU A 353 9.20 -12.67 -23.03
C GLU A 353 9.17 -11.14 -22.94
N PRO A 354 10.30 -10.45 -22.74
CA PRO A 354 10.30 -9.02 -22.43
C PRO A 354 9.59 -8.18 -23.49
N MET A 355 8.64 -7.35 -23.04
CA MET A 355 7.84 -6.49 -23.92
C MET A 355 8.08 -5.00 -23.64
N ALA A 356 8.38 -4.25 -24.70
CA ALA A 356 8.67 -2.83 -24.58
C ALA A 356 7.45 -1.94 -24.91
N GLY A 357 7.06 -1.07 -23.99
CA GLY A 357 5.91 -0.17 -24.14
C GLY A 357 6.14 1.23 -23.56
N HIS A 358 5.48 2.26 -24.09
CA HIS A 358 5.56 3.62 -23.55
C HIS A 358 4.59 3.85 -22.39
N VAL A 359 3.43 3.19 -22.45
CA VAL A 359 2.38 3.26 -21.46
C VAL A 359 2.12 1.84 -20.98
N LEU A 360 2.14 1.65 -19.66
CA LEU A 360 1.62 0.43 -19.05
C LEU A 360 0.23 0.72 -18.51
N VAL A 361 -0.73 -0.17 -18.78
CA VAL A 361 -2.11 -0.11 -18.25
C VAL A 361 -2.34 -1.36 -17.41
N LEU A 362 -2.84 -1.18 -16.20
CA LEU A 362 -3.07 -2.26 -15.24
C LEU A 362 -4.52 -2.23 -14.77
N GLY A 363 -5.20 -3.37 -14.89
CA GLY A 363 -6.50 -3.64 -14.26
C GLY A 363 -6.42 -3.74 -12.75
N VAL A 364 -7.55 -3.60 -12.07
CA VAL A 364 -7.61 -3.80 -10.61
C VAL A 364 -7.20 -5.24 -10.28
N GLY A 365 -6.20 -5.37 -9.42
CA GLY A 365 -5.62 -6.63 -8.99
C GLY A 365 -4.51 -7.18 -9.86
N GLU A 366 -4.33 -6.66 -11.08
CA GLU A 366 -3.22 -7.06 -11.93
C GLU A 366 -1.88 -6.56 -11.38
N THR A 367 -0.84 -7.37 -11.57
CA THR A 367 0.54 -7.03 -11.23
C THR A 367 1.45 -7.13 -12.44
N TYR A 368 2.45 -6.25 -12.51
CA TYR A 368 3.45 -6.25 -13.57
C TYR A 368 4.85 -6.03 -13.00
N ASP A 369 5.80 -6.84 -13.45
CA ASP A 369 7.21 -6.60 -13.19
C ASP A 369 7.84 -5.91 -14.38
N ILE A 370 8.59 -4.85 -14.09
CA ILE A 370 9.29 -4.05 -15.09
C ILE A 370 10.77 -4.01 -14.73
N ASN A 371 11.63 -4.36 -15.68
CA ASN A 371 13.04 -4.06 -15.55
C ASN A 371 13.32 -2.62 -15.98
N VAL A 372 13.83 -1.80 -15.08
CA VAL A 372 14.14 -0.40 -15.34
C VAL A 372 15.65 -0.22 -15.36
N PRO A 373 16.25 0.02 -16.55
CA PRO A 373 17.65 0.39 -16.62
C PRO A 373 17.84 1.77 -16.00
N PHE A 374 18.85 1.88 -15.14
CA PHE A 374 19.18 3.11 -14.44
C PHE A 374 20.64 3.46 -14.76
N SER A 375 20.84 4.52 -15.55
CA SER A 375 22.20 4.94 -15.92
C SER A 375 22.85 5.68 -14.75
N LYS A 376 24.16 5.53 -14.59
CA LYS A 376 24.98 6.31 -13.64
C LYS A 376 24.88 7.82 -13.86
N ASP A 377 24.56 8.23 -15.09
CA ASP A 377 24.38 9.65 -15.45
C ASP A 377 22.98 10.18 -15.11
N GLN A 378 21.99 9.31 -14.90
CA GLN A 378 20.65 9.68 -14.48
C GLN A 378 20.57 9.66 -12.95
N GLN A 379 20.72 10.83 -12.31
CA GLN A 379 20.62 10.92 -10.85
C GLN A 379 19.19 10.69 -10.31
N THR A 380 18.17 10.86 -11.16
CA THR A 380 16.76 10.77 -10.78
C THR A 380 15.92 10.27 -11.96
N LEU A 381 14.95 9.41 -11.68
CA LEU A 381 13.90 8.95 -12.58
C LEU A 381 12.54 9.38 -12.03
N PHE A 382 11.70 9.95 -12.91
CA PHE A 382 10.36 10.37 -12.58
C PHE A 382 9.33 9.46 -13.25
N LEU A 383 8.43 8.92 -12.45
CA LEU A 383 7.27 8.17 -12.91
C LEU A 383 6.02 9.02 -12.78
N ARG A 384 5.15 8.89 -13.77
CA ARG A 384 3.87 9.56 -13.85
C ARG A 384 2.77 8.51 -13.87
N PHE A 385 1.75 8.71 -13.05
CA PHE A 385 0.61 7.81 -12.91
C PHE A 385 -0.67 8.58 -13.15
N TRP A 386 -1.58 8.03 -13.94
CA TRP A 386 -2.88 8.64 -14.21
C TRP A 386 -4.00 7.61 -14.21
N LEU A 387 -5.19 8.14 -13.94
CA LEU A 387 -6.46 7.47 -14.16
C LEU A 387 -6.93 7.75 -15.60
N PRO A 388 -7.12 6.73 -16.44
CA PRO A 388 -7.62 6.88 -17.80
C PRO A 388 -9.14 7.09 -17.77
N VAL A 389 -9.54 8.36 -17.70
CA VAL A 389 -10.91 8.85 -17.48
C VAL A 389 -11.44 9.72 -18.62
N ASP A 390 -10.72 9.82 -19.72
CA ASP A 390 -11.26 10.21 -21.02
C ASP A 390 -10.35 9.53 -22.06
N HIS A 391 -10.76 9.42 -23.32
CA HIS A 391 -9.99 8.78 -24.42
C HIS A 391 -8.47 8.80 -24.18
N ILE A 392 -7.75 7.65 -24.26
CA ILE A 392 -6.30 7.55 -23.99
C ILE A 392 -5.56 8.79 -24.52
N GLY A 393 -5.27 9.76 -23.64
CA GLY A 393 -4.74 11.08 -24.03
C GLY A 393 -5.45 12.31 -23.48
N LYS A 394 -6.69 12.23 -22.98
CA LYS A 394 -7.31 13.28 -22.15
C LYS A 394 -7.45 12.76 -20.72
N THR A 395 -6.76 13.40 -19.79
CA THR A 395 -6.80 13.05 -18.36
C THR A 395 -7.96 13.82 -17.70
N ALA A 396 -8.58 13.27 -16.63
CA ALA A 396 -9.58 14.01 -15.81
C ALA A 396 -8.95 15.28 -15.25
N ASP A 397 -7.64 15.21 -15.07
CA ASP A 397 -6.83 16.21 -14.45
C ASP A 397 -5.52 16.30 -15.26
N ASN A 398 -5.15 17.48 -15.73
CA ASN A 398 -3.86 17.72 -16.39
C ASN A 398 -2.66 17.53 -15.43
N THR A 399 -2.93 17.15 -14.18
CA THR A 399 -1.96 16.97 -13.10
C THR A 399 -1.96 15.53 -12.54
N PRO A 400 -1.09 14.64 -13.05
CA PRO A 400 -0.99 13.24 -12.64
C PRO A 400 -0.24 13.07 -11.31
N ALA A 401 -0.49 11.96 -10.60
CA ALA A 401 0.32 11.56 -9.45
C ALA A 401 1.76 11.23 -9.92
N GLN A 402 2.75 11.52 -9.07
CA GLN A 402 4.17 11.38 -9.40
C GLN A 402 4.92 10.65 -8.31
N ALA A 403 5.83 9.76 -8.71
CA ALA A 403 6.83 9.16 -7.82
C ALA A 403 8.24 9.48 -8.33
N VAL A 404 9.19 9.66 -7.40
CA VAL A 404 10.57 10.04 -7.69
C VAL A 404 11.52 8.95 -7.20
N LEU A 405 12.36 8.45 -8.10
CA LEU A 405 13.35 7.40 -7.82
C LEU A 405 14.74 8.02 -7.99
N GLY A 406 15.63 7.89 -7.00
CA GLY A 406 16.93 8.56 -7.00
C GLY A 406 18.03 7.75 -6.32
N TYR A 407 19.28 8.20 -6.43
CA TYR A 407 20.42 7.61 -5.71
C TYR A 407 20.48 8.02 -4.24
#